data_AF-A0A955MRF5-F1
#
_entry.id   AF-A0A955MRF5-F1
#
_cell.length_a   1.000
_cell.length_b   1.000
_cell.length_c   1.000
_cell.angle_alpha   90.00
_cell.angle_beta   90.00
_cell.angle_gamma   90.00
#
_symmetry.space_group_name_H-M   'P 1'
#
loop_
_entity.id
_entity.type
_entity.pdbx_description
1 polymer ?
#
loop_
_entity_poly.entity_id
_entity_poly.type
_entity_poly.pdbx_seq_one_letter_code
_entity_poly.pdbx_strand_id
1 'polypeptide(L)'
;MTSHVRIKLSLLVFTFTFLSPGSCQIYDVNGDLTVGPHEAIELSRLWKQAAPAIGSGTTSDAWSLTGNSGTDPNMNFLGTTDFQNLELRVNGTRALLLELSGIPNLIGGHESNGTSTGVGGGVIAGGGQTGGANRITDDFGSVGGGSDNQAGDDAGSTNDAAHATIGGGEGNRALSNWSTIGGGFQNTTRESASVVSGGEDNQAIGLYTTVSGGMSGTALGRNSLVSGGFQNSATGEYSAISGGSENSALGNYSKIGGGRLNTTGEYGSTVSGGTLNEALGSYSTISGGDQNTTGGDSSTVSGGRNNRSTNDFATLSGGIANEAGGYVSTVGGGDTNHAMETETVIAGGARNTASATGSAILGGRLHFNTGEYSTIGGGQNHNASGGGVFIGGGDGNNAHSNFSTIGGGYKNTTGMLGNPASTAAAATISGGSDNSATGDFTSVGGGGGNTSSGLAATIGGGVFNTADGGNSTIGGGSGNHAQGTSSTLSGGLLNSSMGENASVG
;
A
#
# COMPACT_ATOMS: atom_id res chain seq x y z
N MET A 1 66.89 -88.77 -8.47
CA MET A 1 66.88 -87.55 -9.31
C MET A 1 66.26 -86.45 -8.48
N THR A 2 67.05 -85.49 -8.00
CA THR A 2 66.56 -84.32 -7.27
C THR A 2 65.94 -83.35 -8.27
N SER A 3 64.66 -83.06 -8.12
CA SER A 3 63.92 -82.13 -8.98
C SER A 3 63.81 -80.77 -8.30
N HIS A 4 64.29 -79.72 -8.96
CA HIS A 4 64.23 -78.34 -8.47
C HIS A 4 63.11 -77.57 -9.18
N VAL A 5 62.27 -76.88 -8.40
CA VAL A 5 61.27 -75.94 -8.91
C VAL A 5 61.68 -74.54 -8.47
N ARG A 6 61.79 -73.61 -9.42
CA ARG A 6 62.02 -72.18 -9.16
C ARG A 6 60.74 -71.42 -9.40
N ILE A 7 60.26 -70.70 -8.39
CA ILE A 7 59.10 -69.80 -8.49
C ILE A 7 59.60 -68.38 -8.25
N LYS A 8 59.26 -67.47 -9.16
CA LYS A 8 59.62 -66.04 -9.08
C LYS A 8 58.39 -65.26 -8.65
N LEU A 9 58.39 -64.73 -7.44
CA LEU A 9 57.34 -63.87 -6.90
C LEU A 9 57.99 -62.54 -6.51
N SER A 10 57.54 -61.45 -7.13
CA SER A 10 57.93 -60.05 -6.85
C SER A 10 59.39 -59.87 -6.39
N LEU A 11 60.32 -59.85 -7.35
CA LEU A 11 61.76 -59.52 -7.19
C LEU A 11 62.62 -60.45 -6.32
N LEU A 12 62.09 -61.49 -5.67
CA LEU A 12 62.90 -62.55 -5.02
C LEU A 12 62.79 -63.90 -5.74
N VAL A 13 63.90 -64.65 -5.78
CA VAL A 13 63.98 -66.01 -6.35
C VAL A 13 64.25 -66.99 -5.22
N PHE A 14 63.34 -67.95 -5.02
CA PHE A 14 63.52 -69.05 -4.06
C PHE A 14 63.80 -70.35 -4.80
N THR A 15 64.71 -71.17 -4.26
CA THR A 15 64.98 -72.51 -4.76
C THR A 15 64.42 -73.54 -3.79
N PHE A 16 63.49 -74.36 -4.26
CA PHE A 16 62.90 -75.45 -3.50
C PHE A 16 63.63 -76.76 -3.83
N THR A 17 64.11 -77.46 -2.80
CA THR A 17 64.73 -78.78 -2.93
C THR A 17 63.90 -79.81 -2.21
N PHE A 18 63.34 -80.76 -2.97
CA PHE A 18 62.56 -81.88 -2.43
C PHE A 18 63.49 -83.07 -2.21
N LEU A 19 63.71 -83.44 -0.93
CA LEU A 19 64.59 -84.54 -0.55
C LEU A 19 63.86 -85.90 -0.54
N SER A 20 62.54 -85.89 -0.31
CA SER A 20 61.65 -87.06 -0.29
C SER A 20 60.17 -86.61 -0.42
N PRO A 21 59.22 -87.50 -0.71
CA PRO A 21 57.79 -87.16 -0.69
C PRO A 21 57.39 -86.63 0.70
N GLY A 22 57.05 -85.33 0.77
CA GLY A 22 56.65 -84.66 2.01
C GLY A 22 57.71 -83.81 2.71
N SER A 23 58.97 -83.79 2.24
CA SER A 23 60.04 -82.94 2.82
C SER A 23 60.57 -81.93 1.79
N CYS A 24 60.43 -80.63 2.07
CA CYS A 24 60.93 -79.55 1.23
C CYS A 24 61.82 -78.61 2.04
N GLN A 25 62.99 -78.26 1.50
CA GLN A 25 63.87 -77.21 2.02
C GLN A 25 63.79 -75.99 1.10
N ILE A 26 63.76 -74.80 1.70
CA ILE A 26 63.72 -73.52 1.01
C ILE A 26 65.05 -72.81 1.22
N TYR A 27 65.63 -72.35 0.13
CA TYR A 27 66.85 -71.55 0.12
C TYR A 27 66.54 -70.16 -0.44
N ASP A 28 67.15 -69.13 0.15
CA ASP A 28 67.07 -67.76 -0.35
C ASP A 28 67.97 -67.55 -1.59
N VAL A 29 68.05 -66.31 -2.09
CA VAL A 29 68.86 -65.95 -3.27
C VAL A 29 70.36 -66.14 -3.07
N ASN A 30 70.84 -66.23 -1.83
CA ASN A 30 72.25 -66.40 -1.48
C ASN A 30 72.62 -67.87 -1.18
N GLY A 31 71.64 -68.78 -1.17
CA GLY A 31 71.85 -70.19 -0.91
C GLY A 31 71.81 -70.58 0.57
N ASP A 32 71.36 -69.67 1.43
CA ASP A 32 71.19 -69.94 2.86
C ASP A 32 69.86 -70.67 3.13
N LEU A 33 69.91 -71.70 3.97
CA LEU A 33 68.74 -72.50 4.35
C LEU A 33 67.81 -71.64 5.22
N THR A 34 66.67 -71.26 4.68
CA THR A 34 65.73 -70.36 5.35
C THR A 34 64.66 -71.10 6.15
N VAL A 35 64.40 -72.38 5.85
CA VAL A 35 63.46 -73.23 6.63
C VAL A 35 63.93 -74.70 6.62
N GLY A 36 64.02 -75.32 7.81
CA GLY A 36 64.38 -76.74 7.97
C GLY A 36 63.19 -77.69 7.72
N PRO A 37 63.46 -78.99 7.48
CA PRO A 37 62.40 -79.96 7.27
C PRO A 37 61.61 -80.12 8.58
N HIS A 38 60.28 -79.86 8.51
CA HIS A 38 59.28 -79.96 9.60
C HIS A 38 58.85 -78.69 10.35
N GLU A 39 59.08 -77.49 9.82
CA GLU A 39 58.36 -76.29 10.29
C GLU A 39 57.26 -75.86 9.29
N ALA A 40 56.04 -75.66 9.80
CA ALA A 40 54.95 -75.06 9.03
C ALA A 40 55.27 -73.57 8.78
N ILE A 41 55.26 -73.19 7.51
CA ILE A 41 55.53 -71.81 7.08
C ILE A 41 54.29 -70.96 7.35
N GLU A 42 54.29 -70.21 8.46
CA GLU A 42 53.43 -69.04 8.57
C GLU A 42 54.00 -67.91 7.70
N LEU A 43 53.48 -67.78 6.47
CA LEU A 43 53.78 -66.68 5.54
C LEU A 43 53.47 -65.28 6.12
N SER A 44 52.78 -65.20 7.27
CA SER A 44 52.48 -63.97 8.00
C SER A 44 53.72 -63.24 8.53
N ARG A 45 54.83 -63.96 8.78
CA ARG A 45 56.05 -63.39 9.40
C ARG A 45 57.02 -62.75 8.40
N LEU A 46 56.96 -63.11 7.11
CA LEU A 46 57.89 -62.62 6.09
C LEU A 46 57.41 -61.35 5.35
N TRP A 47 56.18 -60.88 5.60
CA TRP A 47 55.60 -59.73 4.91
C TRP A 47 55.86 -58.36 5.58
N LYS A 48 56.55 -58.32 6.73
CA LYS A 48 56.73 -57.07 7.49
C LYS A 48 57.86 -56.16 7.04
N GLN A 49 58.62 -56.48 5.98
CA GLN A 49 59.89 -55.78 5.70
C GLN A 49 60.12 -55.29 4.26
N ALA A 50 59.08 -55.15 3.45
CA ALA A 50 59.22 -54.55 2.11
C ALA A 50 58.07 -53.59 1.73
N ALA A 51 57.47 -52.93 2.71
CA ALA A 51 56.72 -51.68 2.49
C ALA A 51 57.57 -50.52 3.03
N PRO A 52 57.63 -49.37 2.35
CA PRO A 52 58.35 -48.20 2.86
C PRO A 52 57.84 -47.90 4.27
N ALA A 53 58.73 -47.50 5.18
CA ALA A 53 58.46 -47.26 6.58
C ALA A 53 57.23 -46.34 6.77
N ILE A 54 56.06 -46.94 6.95
CA ILE A 54 54.93 -46.33 7.62
C ILE A 54 55.24 -46.53 9.10
N GLY A 55 55.37 -45.43 9.84
CA GLY A 55 55.61 -45.46 11.28
C GLY A 55 54.66 -46.44 11.96
N SER A 56 55.13 -47.06 13.04
CA SER A 56 54.43 -48.04 13.86
C SER A 56 53.22 -47.49 14.60
N GLY A 57 52.29 -46.84 13.91
CA GLY A 57 50.92 -46.66 14.38
C GLY A 57 50.18 -47.96 14.09
N THR A 58 49.76 -48.66 15.14
CA THR A 58 48.68 -49.63 15.00
C THR A 58 47.50 -48.94 14.30
N THR A 59 46.68 -49.67 13.56
CA THR A 59 45.44 -49.18 12.95
C THR A 59 44.42 -48.60 13.97
N SER A 60 44.81 -48.45 15.24
CA SER A 60 44.11 -47.76 16.31
C SER A 60 44.03 -46.25 16.13
N ASP A 61 44.97 -45.64 15.40
CA ASP A 61 45.12 -44.17 15.36
C ASP A 61 44.51 -43.54 14.09
N ALA A 62 43.99 -44.36 13.17
CA ALA A 62 43.27 -43.90 11.99
C ALA A 62 41.76 -43.84 12.23
N TRP A 63 41.07 -42.92 11.57
CA TRP A 63 39.61 -42.93 11.54
C TRP A 63 39.12 -44.04 10.59
N SER A 64 38.44 -45.05 11.12
CA SER A 64 37.91 -46.16 10.32
C SER A 64 36.75 -45.70 9.43
N LEU A 65 36.63 -46.29 8.24
CA LEU A 65 35.49 -46.08 7.34
C LEU A 65 34.16 -46.55 7.94
N THR A 66 34.20 -47.45 8.93
CA THR A 66 33.01 -47.92 9.67
C THR A 66 32.79 -47.15 10.98
N GLY A 67 33.60 -46.11 11.24
CA GLY A 67 33.65 -45.43 12.53
C GLY A 67 34.49 -46.16 13.58
N ASN A 68 34.95 -45.39 14.56
CA ASN A 68 35.73 -45.87 15.71
C ASN A 68 34.81 -46.02 16.94
N SER A 69 35.09 -47.00 17.80
CA SER A 69 34.39 -47.19 19.09
C SER A 69 35.34 -46.87 20.26
N GLY A 70 34.80 -46.46 21.41
CA GLY A 70 35.61 -46.14 22.60
C GLY A 70 36.38 -44.81 22.53
N THR A 71 35.95 -43.87 21.69
CA THR A 71 36.59 -42.55 21.52
C THR A 71 36.34 -41.62 22.72
N ASP A 72 37.35 -40.83 23.08
CA ASP A 72 37.23 -39.67 23.98
C ASP A 72 37.18 -38.37 23.15
N PRO A 73 36.09 -37.59 23.18
CA PRO A 73 35.97 -36.36 22.38
C PRO A 73 37.01 -35.28 22.70
N ASN A 74 37.70 -35.36 23.84
CA ASN A 74 38.78 -34.42 24.18
C ASN A 74 40.14 -34.81 23.56
N MET A 75 40.31 -36.06 23.13
CA MET A 75 41.58 -36.58 22.60
C MET A 75 41.47 -37.13 21.17
N ASN A 76 40.29 -37.60 20.76
CA ASN A 76 40.06 -38.24 19.47
C ASN A 76 39.07 -37.41 18.66
N PHE A 77 39.54 -36.85 17.55
CA PHE A 77 38.71 -36.07 16.64
C PHE A 77 39.11 -36.29 15.19
N LEU A 78 38.16 -36.05 14.29
CA LEU A 78 38.41 -35.94 12.87
C LEU A 78 38.62 -34.45 12.54
N GLY A 79 39.86 -34.07 12.24
CA GLY A 79 40.19 -32.67 11.94
C GLY A 79 41.69 -32.41 11.81
N THR A 80 42.05 -31.13 11.85
CA THR A 80 43.42 -30.62 11.78
C THR A 80 43.87 -30.11 13.16
N THR A 81 45.19 -30.13 13.41
CA THR A 81 45.81 -29.57 14.65
C THR A 81 46.61 -28.31 14.39
N ASP A 82 46.76 -27.93 13.12
CA ASP A 82 47.48 -26.76 12.64
C ASP A 82 46.51 -25.70 12.10
N PHE A 83 47.05 -24.56 11.65
CA PHE A 83 46.26 -23.47 11.07
C PHE A 83 45.84 -23.77 9.62
N GLN A 84 45.18 -24.90 9.41
CA GLN A 84 44.71 -25.37 8.10
C GLN A 84 43.22 -25.71 8.16
N ASN A 85 42.52 -25.40 7.06
CA ASN A 85 41.10 -25.73 6.90
C ASN A 85 40.89 -27.25 6.81
N LEU A 86 39.74 -27.74 7.30
CA LEU A 86 39.33 -29.13 7.08
C LEU A 86 38.34 -29.19 5.91
N GLU A 87 38.70 -29.91 4.86
CA GLU A 87 37.88 -30.09 3.67
C GLU A 87 37.39 -31.54 3.52
N LEU A 88 36.07 -31.73 3.43
CA LEU A 88 35.45 -33.01 3.12
C LEU A 88 35.01 -33.04 1.66
N ARG A 89 35.45 -34.07 0.93
CA ARG A 89 35.21 -34.22 -0.50
C ARG A 89 34.32 -35.41 -0.82
N VAL A 90 33.49 -35.27 -1.85
CA VAL A 90 32.72 -36.34 -2.47
C VAL A 90 33.09 -36.41 -3.94
N ASN A 91 33.51 -37.58 -4.42
CA ASN A 91 34.00 -37.77 -5.79
C ASN A 91 35.15 -36.80 -6.19
N GLY A 92 35.99 -36.42 -5.23
CA GLY A 92 37.10 -35.49 -5.44
C GLY A 92 36.74 -34.00 -5.42
N THR A 93 35.46 -33.65 -5.39
CA THR A 93 34.96 -32.27 -5.29
C THR A 93 34.65 -31.91 -3.83
N ARG A 94 34.90 -30.65 -3.45
CA ARG A 94 34.57 -30.14 -2.11
C ARG A 94 33.06 -30.20 -1.87
N ALA A 95 32.66 -30.80 -0.75
CA ALA A 95 31.27 -30.88 -0.31
C ALA A 95 31.02 -30.11 1.01
N LEU A 96 32.03 -30.07 1.89
CA LEU A 96 32.02 -29.29 3.12
C LEU A 96 33.42 -28.74 3.42
N LEU A 97 33.49 -27.49 3.84
CA LEU A 97 34.68 -26.81 4.30
C LEU A 97 34.43 -26.25 5.70
N LEU A 98 35.23 -26.68 6.67
CA LEU A 98 35.40 -25.98 7.93
C LEU A 98 36.58 -25.03 7.76
N GLU A 99 36.25 -23.78 7.46
CA GLU A 99 37.26 -22.75 7.23
C GLU A 99 37.68 -22.15 8.56
N LEU A 100 38.98 -22.13 8.79
CA LEU A 100 39.56 -21.50 9.96
C LEU A 100 39.69 -20.00 9.74
N SER A 101 38.95 -19.23 10.52
CA SER A 101 39.20 -17.81 10.76
C SER A 101 39.33 -17.57 12.28
N GLY A 102 39.34 -16.32 12.74
CA GLY A 102 39.26 -16.05 14.18
C GLY A 102 38.07 -16.77 14.85
N ILE A 103 36.97 -16.94 14.11
CA ILE A 103 35.78 -17.74 14.49
C ILE A 103 35.45 -18.66 13.31
N PRO A 104 35.55 -20.00 13.43
CA PRO A 104 35.41 -20.90 12.28
C PRO A 104 34.11 -20.73 11.48
N ASN A 105 34.21 -20.86 10.16
CA ASN A 105 33.08 -20.83 9.23
C ASN A 105 32.71 -22.26 8.77
N LEU A 106 31.43 -22.50 8.51
CA LEU A 106 30.91 -23.77 7.98
C LEU A 106 30.38 -23.54 6.56
N ILE A 107 31.05 -24.09 5.53
CA ILE A 107 30.72 -23.83 4.12
C ILE A 107 30.41 -25.14 3.41
N GLY A 108 29.14 -25.43 3.20
CA GLY A 108 28.64 -26.61 2.49
C GLY A 108 28.24 -26.32 1.04
N GLY A 109 28.11 -27.39 0.26
CA GLY A 109 27.57 -27.33 -1.11
C GLY A 109 28.65 -27.17 -2.18
N HIS A 110 28.32 -26.42 -3.24
CA HIS A 110 29.18 -26.22 -4.39
C HIS A 110 30.49 -25.52 -4.00
N GLU A 111 31.60 -25.89 -4.64
CA GLU A 111 32.96 -25.39 -4.33
C GLU A 111 33.17 -23.89 -4.60
N SER A 112 32.19 -23.23 -5.24
CA SER A 112 32.19 -21.78 -5.42
C SER A 112 31.63 -21.01 -4.22
N ASN A 113 30.88 -21.68 -3.32
CA ASN A 113 30.39 -21.05 -2.09
C ASN A 113 31.56 -20.62 -1.22
N GLY A 114 31.43 -19.47 -0.55
CA GLY A 114 32.53 -18.93 0.24
C GLY A 114 32.17 -17.73 1.09
N THR A 115 33.16 -17.32 1.85
CA THR A 115 33.18 -16.20 2.80
C THR A 115 34.20 -15.16 2.34
N SER A 116 33.95 -13.89 2.62
CA SER A 116 34.97 -12.85 2.42
C SER A 116 36.10 -12.96 3.45
N THR A 117 37.28 -12.44 3.12
CA THR A 117 38.45 -12.48 4.01
C THR A 117 38.13 -11.81 5.35
N GLY A 118 38.44 -12.49 6.45
CA GLY A 118 38.26 -11.97 7.80
C GLY A 118 36.90 -12.26 8.43
N VAL A 119 35.93 -12.73 7.65
CA VAL A 119 34.61 -13.13 8.15
C VAL A 119 34.75 -14.25 9.18
N GLY A 120 34.10 -14.07 10.33
CA GLY A 120 34.01 -15.07 11.40
C GLY A 120 32.57 -15.54 11.66
N GLY A 121 32.40 -16.83 11.91
CA GLY A 121 31.14 -17.43 12.33
C GLY A 121 30.06 -17.54 11.24
N GLY A 122 30.44 -17.49 9.97
CA GLY A 122 29.55 -17.64 8.83
C GLY A 122 29.10 -19.09 8.60
N VAL A 123 27.84 -19.28 8.18
CA VAL A 123 27.29 -20.61 7.86
C VAL A 123 26.60 -20.62 6.50
N ILE A 124 27.15 -21.37 5.54
CA ILE A 124 26.46 -21.76 4.30
C ILE A 124 26.12 -23.25 4.43
N ALA A 125 24.84 -23.58 4.59
CA ALA A 125 24.44 -24.98 4.83
C ALA A 125 24.56 -25.86 3.56
N GLY A 126 24.51 -25.28 2.37
CA GLY A 126 24.59 -26.02 1.10
C GLY A 126 24.25 -25.18 -0.14
N GLY A 127 23.87 -25.87 -1.21
CA GLY A 127 23.49 -25.25 -2.48
C GLY A 127 24.68 -24.68 -3.25
N GLY A 128 24.43 -23.64 -4.03
CA GLY A 128 25.40 -22.99 -4.92
C GLY A 128 25.52 -23.70 -6.26
N GLN A 129 26.02 -22.95 -7.24
CA GLN A 129 26.39 -23.46 -8.56
C GLN A 129 27.49 -22.61 -9.18
N THR A 130 28.06 -23.07 -10.29
CA THR A 130 28.95 -22.25 -11.13
C THR A 130 28.24 -20.96 -11.54
N GLY A 131 28.81 -19.80 -11.19
CA GLY A 131 28.21 -18.49 -11.46
C GLY A 131 27.07 -18.08 -10.54
N GLY A 132 26.67 -18.91 -9.57
CA GLY A 132 25.63 -18.62 -8.59
C GLY A 132 26.04 -19.11 -7.20
N ALA A 133 27.21 -18.67 -6.74
CA ALA A 133 27.74 -19.01 -5.43
C ALA A 133 26.95 -18.31 -4.32
N ASN A 134 26.70 -19.02 -3.22
CA ASN A 134 26.27 -18.38 -1.98
C ASN A 134 27.49 -17.74 -1.31
N ARG A 135 27.31 -16.51 -0.81
CA ARG A 135 28.38 -15.70 -0.23
C ARG A 135 27.97 -15.14 1.13
N ILE A 136 28.91 -15.17 2.07
CA ILE A 136 28.81 -14.44 3.34
C ILE A 136 29.96 -13.45 3.40
N THR A 137 29.67 -12.15 3.42
CA THR A 137 30.69 -11.11 3.35
C THR A 137 30.99 -10.47 4.70
N ASP A 138 30.15 -10.74 5.70
CA ASP A 138 30.18 -10.12 7.02
C ASP A 138 29.98 -11.16 8.14
N ASP A 139 30.43 -10.82 9.34
CA ASP A 139 30.48 -11.69 10.51
C ASP A 139 29.10 -12.23 10.88
N PHE A 140 29.08 -13.50 11.28
CA PHE A 140 27.88 -14.22 11.73
C PHE A 140 26.73 -14.27 10.71
N GLY A 141 27.00 -14.06 9.43
CA GLY A 141 26.01 -14.24 8.38
C GLY A 141 25.61 -15.72 8.21
N SER A 142 24.41 -15.96 7.69
CA SER A 142 23.96 -17.33 7.39
C SER A 142 23.16 -17.44 6.10
N VAL A 143 23.39 -18.51 5.35
CA VAL A 143 22.67 -18.89 4.13
C VAL A 143 22.25 -20.35 4.22
N GLY A 144 20.95 -20.62 4.21
CA GLY A 144 20.41 -21.99 4.33
C GLY A 144 20.57 -22.85 3.07
N GLY A 145 20.76 -22.26 1.90
CA GLY A 145 20.94 -22.99 0.64
C GLY A 145 20.64 -22.14 -0.59
N GLY A 146 20.15 -22.77 -1.66
CA GLY A 146 19.82 -22.07 -2.91
C GLY A 146 21.06 -21.65 -3.70
N SER A 147 20.95 -20.64 -4.56
CA SER A 147 22.06 -20.14 -5.40
C SER A 147 22.11 -18.62 -5.44
N ASP A 148 23.31 -18.05 -5.61
CA ASP A 148 23.52 -16.60 -5.75
C ASP A 148 22.95 -15.75 -4.60
N ASN A 149 22.93 -16.28 -3.38
CA ASN A 149 22.51 -15.52 -2.20
C ASN A 149 23.72 -14.83 -1.55
N GLN A 150 23.55 -13.60 -1.09
CA GLN A 150 24.58 -12.82 -0.38
C GLN A 150 24.06 -12.32 0.98
N ALA A 151 24.68 -12.79 2.07
CA ALA A 151 24.49 -12.24 3.41
C ALA A 151 25.69 -11.36 3.80
N GLY A 152 25.44 -10.08 4.07
CA GLY A 152 26.44 -9.02 4.22
C GLY A 152 26.54 -8.12 2.98
N ASP A 153 27.29 -7.01 3.07
CA ASP A 153 27.28 -5.94 2.05
C ASP A 153 28.49 -5.91 1.10
N ASP A 154 29.55 -6.65 1.42
CA ASP A 154 30.83 -6.71 0.67
C ASP A 154 31.56 -5.36 0.60
N ALA A 155 31.41 -4.50 1.63
CA ALA A 155 32.06 -3.19 1.72
C ALA A 155 33.53 -3.22 2.19
N GLY A 156 34.02 -4.41 2.59
CA GLY A 156 35.41 -4.65 3.00
C GLY A 156 35.65 -4.61 4.51
N SER A 157 34.73 -4.03 5.28
CA SER A 157 34.53 -4.36 6.69
C SER A 157 33.69 -5.63 6.82
N THR A 158 33.78 -6.30 7.98
CA THR A 158 33.02 -7.52 8.27
C THR A 158 31.99 -7.31 9.38
N ASN A 159 31.81 -6.10 9.88
CA ASN A 159 31.04 -5.83 11.09
C ASN A 159 29.97 -4.74 10.95
N ASP A 160 29.75 -4.22 9.75
CA ASP A 160 28.76 -3.21 9.42
C ASP A 160 27.51 -3.78 8.74
N ALA A 161 27.54 -5.04 8.28
CA ALA A 161 26.35 -5.81 7.88
C ALA A 161 26.29 -7.21 8.54
N ALA A 162 26.71 -7.31 9.80
CA ALA A 162 26.78 -8.56 10.55
C ALA A 162 25.40 -9.16 10.88
N HIS A 163 25.38 -10.47 11.13
CA HIS A 163 24.17 -11.25 11.50
C HIS A 163 23.08 -11.30 10.42
N ALA A 164 23.40 -10.99 9.16
CA ALA A 164 22.46 -11.12 8.05
C ALA A 164 22.08 -12.59 7.82
N THR A 165 20.79 -12.87 7.60
CA THR A 165 20.28 -14.25 7.45
C THR A 165 19.48 -14.40 6.16
N ILE A 166 19.78 -15.43 5.39
CA ILE A 166 19.01 -15.85 4.21
C ILE A 166 18.61 -17.32 4.34
N GLY A 167 17.31 -17.62 4.34
CA GLY A 167 16.83 -19.01 4.45
C GLY A 167 17.15 -19.88 3.23
N GLY A 168 17.26 -19.28 2.04
CA GLY A 168 17.62 -19.96 0.78
C GLY A 168 17.10 -19.20 -0.44
N GLY A 169 16.73 -19.91 -1.50
CA GLY A 169 16.20 -19.31 -2.73
C GLY A 169 17.29 -18.88 -3.71
N GLU A 170 16.98 -17.95 -4.61
CA GLU A 170 17.93 -17.51 -5.64
C GLU A 170 18.07 -15.99 -5.70
N GLY A 171 19.31 -15.49 -5.73
CA GLY A 171 19.59 -14.07 -5.96
C GLY A 171 19.23 -13.13 -4.80
N ASN A 172 19.04 -13.64 -3.57
CA ASN A 172 18.64 -12.80 -2.44
C ASN A 172 19.83 -12.07 -1.81
N ARG A 173 19.62 -10.83 -1.36
CA ARG A 173 20.68 -9.93 -0.86
C ARG A 173 20.32 -9.32 0.48
N ALA A 174 20.91 -9.84 1.55
CA ALA A 174 20.72 -9.36 2.91
C ALA A 174 21.89 -8.44 3.34
N LEU A 175 21.78 -7.13 3.13
CA LEU A 175 22.93 -6.20 3.07
C LEU A 175 23.12 -5.30 4.32
N SER A 176 22.55 -5.64 5.49
CA SER A 176 22.71 -4.78 6.68
C SER A 176 22.60 -5.57 7.98
N ASN A 177 22.96 -4.94 9.10
CA ASN A 177 22.96 -5.57 10.41
C ASN A 177 21.58 -6.15 10.77
N TRP A 178 21.56 -7.42 11.19
CA TRP A 178 20.36 -8.15 11.60
C TRP A 178 19.26 -8.23 10.52
N SER A 179 19.60 -8.01 9.24
CA SER A 179 18.60 -8.13 8.18
C SER A 179 18.28 -9.60 7.90
N THR A 180 17.03 -9.88 7.53
CA THR A 180 16.55 -11.25 7.33
C THR A 180 15.78 -11.39 6.03
N ILE A 181 16.15 -12.38 5.22
CA ILE A 181 15.37 -12.82 4.07
C ILE A 181 14.98 -14.29 4.28
N GLY A 182 13.70 -14.60 4.36
CA GLY A 182 13.25 -15.99 4.56
C GLY A 182 13.55 -16.90 3.36
N GLY A 183 13.60 -16.35 2.15
CA GLY A 183 13.96 -17.05 0.91
C GLY A 183 13.38 -16.33 -0.32
N GLY A 184 13.07 -17.08 -1.38
CA GLY A 184 12.43 -16.55 -2.59
C GLY A 184 13.41 -16.19 -3.71
N PHE A 185 13.01 -15.30 -4.61
CA PHE A 185 13.80 -14.89 -5.77
C PHE A 185 14.08 -13.39 -5.73
N GLN A 186 15.35 -12.99 -5.81
CA GLN A 186 15.78 -11.59 -5.97
C GLN A 186 15.30 -10.60 -4.90
N ASN A 187 15.06 -11.06 -3.66
CA ASN A 187 14.69 -10.15 -2.58
C ASN A 187 15.91 -9.41 -2.02
N THR A 188 15.73 -8.16 -1.59
CA THR A 188 16.80 -7.31 -1.06
C THR A 188 16.41 -6.62 0.25
N THR A 189 17.30 -6.62 1.23
CA THR A 189 17.21 -5.79 2.44
C THR A 189 18.42 -4.85 2.51
N ARG A 190 18.26 -3.56 2.82
CA ARG A 190 19.39 -2.58 2.80
C ARG A 190 19.68 -1.88 4.12
N GLU A 191 18.77 -1.91 5.08
CA GLU A 191 18.92 -1.19 6.35
C GLU A 191 18.77 -2.13 7.55
N SER A 192 19.22 -1.68 8.71
CA SER A 192 19.31 -2.52 9.90
C SER A 192 17.94 -3.05 10.34
N ALA A 193 17.91 -4.33 10.73
CA ALA A 193 16.73 -5.06 11.19
C ALA A 193 15.54 -5.03 10.21
N SER A 194 15.81 -4.86 8.91
CA SER A 194 14.81 -5.00 7.86
C SER A 194 14.56 -6.47 7.50
N VAL A 195 13.31 -6.79 7.18
CA VAL A 195 12.86 -8.17 6.97
C VAL A 195 12.12 -8.31 5.65
N VAL A 196 12.51 -9.30 4.85
CA VAL A 196 11.69 -9.84 3.77
C VAL A 196 11.37 -11.30 4.08
N SER A 197 10.10 -11.67 4.23
CA SER A 197 9.78 -13.08 4.55
C SER A 197 9.95 -14.03 3.36
N GLY A 198 9.83 -13.53 2.13
CA GLY A 198 10.02 -14.29 0.90
C GLY A 198 9.43 -13.56 -0.32
N GLY A 199 9.03 -14.32 -1.34
CA GLY A 199 8.43 -13.77 -2.57
C GLY A 199 9.46 -13.47 -3.67
N GLU A 200 9.10 -12.58 -4.57
CA GLU A 200 9.91 -12.20 -5.73
C GLU A 200 10.18 -10.69 -5.75
N ASP A 201 11.44 -10.29 -5.92
CA ASP A 201 11.84 -8.90 -6.15
C ASP A 201 11.38 -7.91 -5.06
N ASN A 202 11.20 -8.36 -3.82
CA ASN A 202 10.80 -7.48 -2.73
C ASN A 202 11.99 -6.72 -2.14
N GLN A 203 11.77 -5.47 -1.76
CA GLN A 203 12.80 -4.56 -1.25
C GLN A 203 12.41 -3.96 0.10
N ALA A 204 13.12 -4.33 1.17
CA ALA A 204 13.01 -3.72 2.49
C ALA A 204 14.20 -2.79 2.72
N ILE A 205 14.01 -1.50 2.43
CA ILE A 205 15.09 -0.51 2.30
C ILE A 205 15.20 0.38 3.54
N GLY A 206 14.13 0.64 4.30
CA GLY A 206 14.20 1.48 5.50
C GLY A 206 14.60 0.71 6.76
N LEU A 207 15.04 1.42 7.81
CA LEU A 207 15.29 0.81 9.13
C LEU A 207 14.00 0.17 9.68
N TYR A 208 14.12 -1.04 10.23
CA TYR A 208 13.00 -1.80 10.82
C TYR A 208 11.83 -2.02 9.86
N THR A 209 12.08 -2.07 8.55
CA THR A 209 11.03 -2.31 7.56
C THR A 209 10.66 -3.78 7.48
N THR A 210 9.42 -4.06 7.07
CA THR A 210 8.95 -5.42 6.83
C THR A 210 8.23 -5.52 5.49
N VAL A 211 8.68 -6.44 4.65
CA VAL A 211 7.92 -6.95 3.50
C VAL A 211 7.60 -8.42 3.73
N SER A 212 6.33 -8.76 3.93
CA SER A 212 5.95 -10.14 4.30
C SER A 212 5.89 -11.11 3.10
N GLY A 213 6.01 -10.62 1.86
CA GLY A 213 6.03 -11.45 0.65
C GLY A 213 5.45 -10.71 -0.55
N GLY A 214 4.92 -11.46 -1.51
CA GLY A 214 4.38 -10.90 -2.75
C GLY A 214 5.45 -10.73 -3.84
N MET A 215 5.16 -9.87 -4.81
CA MET A 215 6.05 -9.56 -5.94
C MET A 215 6.27 -8.06 -6.05
N SER A 216 7.54 -7.63 -6.12
CA SER A 216 7.95 -6.24 -6.29
C SER A 216 7.40 -5.29 -5.21
N GLY A 217 7.23 -5.76 -3.98
CA GLY A 217 6.83 -4.93 -2.83
C GLY A 217 8.02 -4.16 -2.26
N THR A 218 7.85 -2.85 -2.03
CA THR A 218 8.92 -1.96 -1.55
C THR A 218 8.52 -1.25 -0.25
N ALA A 219 9.34 -1.39 0.80
CA ALA A 219 9.20 -0.67 2.06
C ALA A 219 10.42 0.24 2.28
N LEU A 220 10.23 1.56 2.18
CA LEU A 220 11.29 2.58 2.19
C LEU A 220 11.29 3.41 3.49
N GLY A 221 10.12 3.71 4.05
CA GLY A 221 10.03 4.51 5.28
C GLY A 221 10.49 3.72 6.50
N ARG A 222 11.11 4.37 7.50
CA ARG A 222 11.44 3.71 8.77
C ARG A 222 10.18 3.12 9.42
N ASN A 223 10.26 1.89 9.93
CA ASN A 223 9.12 1.13 10.47
C ASN A 223 7.95 0.95 9.48
N SER A 224 8.16 1.08 8.17
CA SER A 224 7.10 0.84 7.19
C SER A 224 6.85 -0.65 6.95
N LEU A 225 5.62 -0.97 6.56
CA LEU A 225 5.14 -2.33 6.34
C LEU A 225 4.49 -2.47 4.96
N VAL A 226 4.90 -3.49 4.22
CA VAL A 226 4.15 -4.05 3.09
C VAL A 226 3.83 -5.51 3.40
N SER A 227 2.57 -5.83 3.64
CA SER A 227 2.19 -7.20 4.02
C SER A 227 2.17 -8.18 2.84
N GLY A 228 2.22 -7.69 1.60
CA GLY A 228 2.29 -8.51 0.39
C GLY A 228 1.65 -7.83 -0.83
N GLY A 229 1.27 -8.63 -1.82
CA GLY A 229 0.62 -8.15 -3.04
C GLY A 229 1.59 -7.95 -4.21
N PHE A 230 1.21 -7.11 -5.17
CA PHE A 230 2.01 -6.81 -6.36
C PHE A 230 2.34 -5.31 -6.41
N GLN A 231 3.62 -4.95 -6.55
CA GLN A 231 4.05 -3.56 -6.77
C GLN A 231 3.54 -2.52 -5.75
N ASN A 232 3.44 -2.88 -4.47
CA ASN A 232 3.07 -1.94 -3.42
C ASN A 232 4.30 -1.18 -2.89
N SER A 233 4.19 0.12 -2.63
CA SER A 233 5.28 0.97 -2.15
C SER A 233 4.90 1.77 -0.90
N ALA A 234 5.58 1.51 0.22
CA ALA A 234 5.37 2.21 1.49
C ALA A 234 6.59 3.10 1.79
N THR A 235 6.50 4.41 1.53
CA THR A 235 7.64 5.34 1.64
C THR A 235 7.59 6.24 2.87
N GLY A 236 6.41 6.47 3.43
CA GLY A 236 6.26 7.26 4.67
C GLY A 236 6.76 6.50 5.90
N GLU A 237 7.25 7.22 6.91
CA GLU A 237 7.60 6.62 8.20
C GLU A 237 6.35 6.03 8.87
N TYR A 238 6.42 4.82 9.44
CA TYR A 238 5.27 4.09 10.01
C TYR A 238 4.08 3.86 9.04
N SER A 239 4.30 4.09 7.74
CA SER A 239 3.30 3.80 6.72
C SER A 239 3.05 2.30 6.61
N ALA A 240 1.83 1.92 6.24
CA ALA A 240 1.49 0.50 6.08
C ALA A 240 0.57 0.26 4.90
N ILE A 241 0.88 -0.79 4.14
CA ILE A 241 0.04 -1.34 3.09
C ILE A 241 -0.25 -2.81 3.44
N SER A 242 -1.52 -3.14 3.60
CA SER A 242 -1.92 -4.50 4.01
C SER A 242 -1.98 -5.50 2.84
N GLY A 243 -1.89 -5.03 1.58
CA GLY A 243 -1.83 -5.86 0.39
C GLY A 243 -2.33 -5.13 -0.86
N GLY A 244 -2.78 -5.88 -1.88
CA GLY A 244 -3.32 -5.32 -3.11
C GLY A 244 -2.29 -5.15 -4.22
N SER A 245 -2.57 -4.26 -5.18
CA SER A 245 -1.75 -4.05 -6.37
C SER A 245 -1.45 -2.57 -6.59
N GLU A 246 -0.19 -2.20 -6.79
CA GLU A 246 0.21 -0.85 -7.20
C GLU A 246 -0.23 0.26 -6.22
N ASN A 247 -0.31 -0.02 -4.92
CA ASN A 247 -0.67 0.99 -3.91
C ASN A 247 0.57 1.76 -3.44
N SER A 248 0.42 3.05 -3.15
CA SER A 248 1.51 3.95 -2.73
C SER A 248 1.18 4.70 -1.42
N ALA A 249 1.84 4.33 -0.33
CA ALA A 249 1.68 4.98 0.97
C ALA A 249 2.84 5.95 1.23
N LEU A 250 2.65 7.22 0.84
CA LEU A 250 3.71 8.22 0.76
C LEU A 250 3.89 9.01 2.07
N GLY A 251 2.78 9.37 2.72
CA GLY A 251 2.79 10.18 3.93
C GLY A 251 3.20 9.40 5.20
N ASN A 252 3.79 10.10 6.18
CA ASN A 252 4.09 9.50 7.48
C ASN A 252 2.80 9.05 8.19
N TYR A 253 2.83 7.90 8.85
CA TYR A 253 1.69 7.24 9.51
C TYR A 253 0.53 6.89 8.56
N SER A 254 0.69 7.05 7.25
CA SER A 254 -0.37 6.77 6.29
C SER A 254 -0.70 5.28 6.17
N LYS A 255 -1.95 4.97 5.82
CA LYS A 255 -2.46 3.60 5.81
C LYS A 255 -3.22 3.30 4.53
N ILE A 256 -2.88 2.18 3.88
CA ILE A 256 -3.67 1.60 2.80
C ILE A 256 -4.09 0.17 3.21
N GLY A 257 -5.40 -0.06 3.32
CA GLY A 257 -5.95 -1.37 3.68
C GLY A 257 -5.85 -2.40 2.54
N GLY A 258 -5.73 -1.96 1.29
CA GLY A 258 -5.54 -2.82 0.12
C GLY A 258 -6.09 -2.20 -1.15
N GLY A 259 -6.57 -3.02 -2.08
CA GLY A 259 -7.14 -2.56 -3.34
C GLY A 259 -6.09 -2.34 -4.43
N ARG A 260 -6.39 -1.48 -5.42
CA ARG A 260 -5.52 -1.24 -6.57
C ARG A 260 -5.31 0.25 -6.84
N LEU A 261 -4.06 0.66 -7.08
CA LEU A 261 -3.71 2.04 -7.43
C LEU A 261 -4.20 3.09 -6.41
N ASN A 262 -4.25 2.74 -5.12
CA ASN A 262 -4.59 3.72 -4.09
C ASN A 262 -3.33 4.47 -3.63
N THR A 263 -3.48 5.76 -3.33
CA THR A 263 -2.40 6.65 -2.89
C THR A 263 -2.79 7.38 -1.62
N THR A 264 -1.90 7.41 -0.63
CA THR A 264 -2.01 8.27 0.57
C THR A 264 -0.81 9.21 0.62
N GLY A 265 -1.05 10.51 0.44
CA GLY A 265 0.00 11.52 0.19
C GLY A 265 0.60 12.15 1.44
N GLU A 266 -0.23 12.43 2.46
CA GLU A 266 0.14 13.29 3.59
C GLU A 266 0.05 12.59 4.95
N TYR A 267 0.45 13.29 6.02
CA TYR A 267 0.51 12.78 7.38
C TYR A 267 -0.82 12.15 7.83
N GLY A 268 -0.80 10.90 8.27
CA GLY A 268 -1.95 10.19 8.83
C GLY A 268 -3.11 9.95 7.84
N SER A 269 -2.93 10.21 6.55
CA SER A 269 -3.95 9.97 5.53
C SER A 269 -4.25 8.47 5.38
N THR A 270 -5.52 8.14 5.13
CA THR A 270 -5.99 6.74 5.11
C THR A 270 -6.86 6.44 3.89
N VAL A 271 -6.54 5.35 3.19
CA VAL A 271 -7.42 4.71 2.21
C VAL A 271 -7.70 3.28 2.68
N SER A 272 -8.94 2.95 3.02
CA SER A 272 -9.24 1.58 3.49
C SER A 272 -9.20 0.53 2.38
N GLY A 273 -9.43 0.93 1.11
CA GLY A 273 -9.33 0.04 -0.06
C GLY A 273 -9.93 0.69 -1.31
N GLY A 274 -10.35 -0.14 -2.28
CA GLY A 274 -10.96 0.34 -3.53
C GLY A 274 -9.97 0.46 -4.68
N THR A 275 -10.32 1.25 -5.70
CA THR A 275 -9.49 1.47 -6.90
C THR A 275 -9.23 2.95 -7.14
N LEU A 276 -7.98 3.32 -7.41
CA LEU A 276 -7.59 4.68 -7.81
C LEU A 276 -8.03 5.78 -6.83
N ASN A 277 -8.04 5.51 -5.52
CA ASN A 277 -8.38 6.54 -4.53
C ASN A 277 -7.14 7.29 -4.06
N GLU A 278 -7.23 8.60 -3.90
CA GLU A 278 -6.13 9.50 -3.55
C GLU A 278 -6.44 10.33 -2.31
N ALA A 279 -5.91 9.94 -1.15
CA ALA A 279 -6.02 10.71 0.09
C ALA A 279 -4.80 11.61 0.26
N LEU A 280 -4.92 12.89 -0.14
CA LEU A 280 -3.83 13.84 -0.29
C LEU A 280 -3.78 14.93 0.80
N GLY A 281 -4.80 15.07 1.65
CA GLY A 281 -4.79 15.97 2.81
C GLY A 281 -4.30 15.27 4.08
N SER A 282 -3.75 16.02 5.03
CA SER A 282 -3.35 15.49 6.35
C SER A 282 -4.58 14.99 7.10
N TYR A 283 -4.51 13.80 7.69
CA TYR A 283 -5.63 13.12 8.35
C TYR A 283 -6.85 12.88 7.45
N SER A 284 -6.72 13.05 6.12
CA SER A 284 -7.82 12.81 5.21
C SER A 284 -8.14 11.31 5.09
N THR A 285 -9.41 10.99 4.86
CA THR A 285 -9.89 9.60 4.87
C THR A 285 -10.73 9.29 3.64
N ILE A 286 -10.39 8.19 2.97
CA ILE A 286 -11.24 7.55 1.97
C ILE A 286 -11.55 6.12 2.42
N SER A 287 -12.82 5.82 2.72
CA SER A 287 -13.19 4.47 3.19
C SER A 287 -13.24 3.43 2.06
N GLY A 288 -13.25 3.85 0.78
CA GLY A 288 -13.17 2.96 -0.37
C GLY A 288 -13.75 3.59 -1.64
N GLY A 289 -14.18 2.75 -2.58
CA GLY A 289 -14.79 3.18 -3.84
C GLY A 289 -13.79 3.26 -5.00
N ASP A 290 -14.13 4.06 -6.02
CA ASP A 290 -13.40 4.17 -7.28
C ASP A 290 -13.11 5.64 -7.63
N GLN A 291 -11.85 6.00 -7.84
CA GLN A 291 -11.45 7.36 -8.27
C GLN A 291 -11.84 8.50 -7.31
N ASN A 292 -11.86 8.27 -6.00
CA ASN A 292 -12.16 9.36 -5.07
C ASN A 292 -10.88 10.11 -4.66
N THR A 293 -10.98 11.42 -4.44
CA THR A 293 -9.84 12.27 -4.03
C THR A 293 -10.20 13.12 -2.82
N THR A 294 -9.34 13.16 -1.79
CA THR A 294 -9.44 14.08 -0.66
C THR A 294 -8.19 14.94 -0.57
N GLY A 295 -8.27 16.20 -1.01
CA GLY A 295 -7.16 17.16 -1.01
C GLY A 295 -7.06 18.06 0.22
N GLY A 296 -8.15 18.26 0.97
CA GLY A 296 -8.16 19.09 2.17
C GLY A 296 -7.83 18.31 3.45
N ASP A 297 -7.30 19.01 4.46
CA ASP A 297 -6.95 18.43 5.75
C ASP A 297 -8.21 17.99 6.52
N SER A 298 -8.11 16.84 7.18
CA SER A 298 -9.22 16.21 7.92
C SER A 298 -10.49 16.00 7.10
N SER A 299 -10.38 16.01 5.77
CA SER A 299 -11.53 15.80 4.88
C SER A 299 -11.84 14.32 4.69
N THR A 300 -13.11 14.00 4.40
CA THR A 300 -13.58 12.61 4.34
C THR A 300 -14.42 12.34 3.10
N VAL A 301 -14.11 11.25 2.41
CA VAL A 301 -14.99 10.61 1.42
C VAL A 301 -15.31 9.19 1.90
N SER A 302 -16.57 8.94 2.26
CA SER A 302 -16.96 7.60 2.76
C SER A 302 -17.03 6.53 1.66
N GLY A 303 -17.01 6.92 0.38
CA GLY A 303 -16.96 5.98 -0.75
C GLY A 303 -17.54 6.56 -2.03
N GLY A 304 -18.08 5.69 -2.89
CA GLY A 304 -18.68 6.08 -4.17
C GLY A 304 -17.66 6.15 -5.31
N ARG A 305 -17.99 6.89 -6.37
CA ARG A 305 -17.14 7.02 -7.56
C ARG A 305 -16.89 8.47 -7.95
N ASN A 306 -15.63 8.82 -8.19
CA ASN A 306 -15.24 10.14 -8.68
C ASN A 306 -15.65 11.30 -7.75
N ASN A 307 -15.66 11.08 -6.44
CA ASN A 307 -16.00 12.13 -5.48
C ASN A 307 -14.72 12.89 -5.07
N ARG A 308 -14.83 14.21 -4.94
CA ARG A 308 -13.69 15.10 -4.67
C ARG A 308 -13.97 16.00 -3.47
N SER A 309 -13.12 15.93 -2.46
CA SER A 309 -13.05 16.92 -1.38
C SER A 309 -11.81 17.77 -1.59
N THR A 310 -11.90 19.09 -1.68
CA THR A 310 -10.72 19.95 -1.97
C THR A 310 -10.25 20.82 -0.83
N ASN A 311 -11.07 21.00 0.21
CA ASN A 311 -10.82 21.94 1.29
C ASN A 311 -10.99 21.27 2.66
N ASP A 312 -10.52 21.94 3.70
CA ASP A 312 -10.39 21.34 5.02
C ASP A 312 -11.76 21.03 5.63
N PHE A 313 -11.83 19.91 6.35
CA PHE A 313 -13.02 19.41 7.04
C PHE A 313 -14.22 19.12 6.13
N ALA A 314 -14.05 19.19 4.80
CA ALA A 314 -15.12 18.89 3.87
C ALA A 314 -15.48 17.39 3.91
N THR A 315 -16.77 17.09 3.77
CA THR A 315 -17.31 15.73 3.95
C THR A 315 -18.19 15.33 2.78
N LEU A 316 -17.89 14.19 2.18
CA LEU A 316 -18.74 13.51 1.20
C LEU A 316 -19.13 12.13 1.72
N SER A 317 -20.42 11.88 1.91
CA SER A 317 -20.91 10.56 2.34
C SER A 317 -20.89 9.52 1.20
N GLY A 318 -20.73 9.95 -0.06
CA GLY A 318 -20.56 9.07 -1.21
C GLY A 318 -21.22 9.60 -2.47
N GLY A 319 -21.73 8.71 -3.32
CA GLY A 319 -22.38 9.04 -4.59
C GLY A 319 -21.45 9.03 -5.78
N ILE A 320 -21.81 9.74 -6.85
CA ILE A 320 -21.06 9.81 -8.10
C ILE A 320 -20.72 11.25 -8.42
N ALA A 321 -19.45 11.54 -8.73
CA ALA A 321 -19.02 12.83 -9.27
C ALA A 321 -19.36 14.05 -8.40
N ASN A 322 -19.46 13.88 -7.08
CA ASN A 322 -19.75 14.99 -6.16
C ASN A 322 -18.47 15.73 -5.77
N GLU A 323 -18.57 17.03 -5.54
CA GLU A 323 -17.48 17.89 -5.08
C GLU A 323 -17.88 18.72 -3.86
N ALA A 324 -17.10 18.58 -2.77
CA ALA A 324 -17.15 19.46 -1.61
C ALA A 324 -15.90 20.34 -1.63
N GLY A 325 -16.06 21.56 -2.15
CA GLY A 325 -15.01 22.52 -2.46
C GLY A 325 -14.77 23.60 -1.39
N GLY A 326 -15.72 23.81 -0.48
CA GLY A 326 -15.64 24.83 0.55
C GLY A 326 -15.11 24.32 1.90
N TYR A 327 -14.61 25.23 2.73
CA TYR A 327 -14.22 24.92 4.12
C TYR A 327 -15.44 24.40 4.91
N VAL A 328 -15.33 23.23 5.53
CA VAL A 328 -16.43 22.57 6.28
C VAL A 328 -17.67 22.29 5.41
N SER A 329 -17.52 22.25 4.08
CA SER A 329 -18.64 21.94 3.18
C SER A 329 -19.06 20.47 3.25
N THR A 330 -20.34 20.20 3.02
CA THR A 330 -20.89 18.84 3.11
C THR A 330 -21.72 18.48 1.89
N VAL A 331 -21.44 17.30 1.31
CA VAL A 331 -22.32 16.64 0.34
C VAL A 331 -22.77 15.28 0.90
N GLY A 332 -24.06 15.15 1.20
CA GLY A 332 -24.64 13.91 1.74
C GLY A 332 -24.70 12.75 0.72
N GLY A 333 -24.51 13.04 -0.57
CA GLY A 333 -24.40 12.03 -1.64
C GLY A 333 -25.03 12.51 -2.94
N GLY A 334 -25.52 11.57 -3.76
CA GLY A 334 -26.18 11.87 -5.04
C GLY A 334 -25.23 11.87 -6.24
N ASP A 335 -25.60 12.61 -7.29
CA ASP A 335 -24.87 12.64 -8.56
C ASP A 335 -24.53 14.07 -9.01
N THR A 336 -23.24 14.39 -9.14
CA THR A 336 -22.76 15.67 -9.68
C THR A 336 -23.21 16.87 -8.85
N ASN A 337 -23.14 16.79 -7.53
CA ASN A 337 -23.42 17.91 -6.63
C ASN A 337 -22.13 18.68 -6.27
N HIS A 338 -22.21 20.01 -6.18
CA HIS A 338 -21.08 20.93 -6.04
C HIS A 338 -21.31 21.91 -4.89
N ALA A 339 -20.70 21.67 -3.72
CA ALA A 339 -20.77 22.52 -2.53
C ALA A 339 -19.46 23.33 -2.40
N MET A 340 -19.44 24.56 -2.89
CA MET A 340 -18.21 25.27 -3.30
C MET A 340 -17.68 26.30 -2.31
N GLU A 341 -18.48 26.71 -1.33
CA GLU A 341 -18.13 27.77 -0.38
C GLU A 341 -18.18 27.30 1.07
N THR A 342 -17.65 28.11 1.97
CA THR A 342 -17.60 27.83 3.42
C THR A 342 -18.99 27.48 3.96
N GLU A 343 -19.07 26.42 4.76
CA GLU A 343 -20.31 25.96 5.43
C GLU A 343 -21.47 25.61 4.46
N THR A 344 -21.18 25.38 3.18
CA THR A 344 -22.20 24.94 2.22
C THR A 344 -22.66 23.51 2.47
N VAL A 345 -23.97 23.28 2.32
CA VAL A 345 -24.56 21.95 2.51
C VAL A 345 -25.42 21.56 1.32
N ILE A 346 -25.10 20.43 0.71
CA ILE A 346 -25.99 19.74 -0.22
C ILE A 346 -26.33 18.38 0.37
N ALA A 347 -27.56 18.21 0.87
CA ALA A 347 -27.94 16.95 1.52
C ALA A 347 -27.99 15.77 0.53
N GLY A 348 -28.21 16.05 -0.77
CA GLY A 348 -28.15 15.07 -1.85
C GLY A 348 -28.81 15.58 -3.13
N GLY A 349 -29.33 14.66 -3.95
CA GLY A 349 -29.96 14.99 -5.23
C GLY A 349 -29.00 14.91 -6.41
N ALA A 350 -29.29 15.62 -7.50
CA ALA A 350 -28.44 15.57 -8.69
C ALA A 350 -28.22 16.94 -9.34
N ARG A 351 -26.97 17.22 -9.73
CA ARG A 351 -26.60 18.46 -10.45
C ARG A 351 -26.95 19.73 -9.69
N ASN A 352 -26.80 19.72 -8.38
CA ASN A 352 -27.03 20.89 -7.54
C ASN A 352 -25.71 21.62 -7.28
N THR A 353 -25.74 22.95 -7.32
CA THR A 353 -24.58 23.81 -7.05
C THR A 353 -24.93 24.81 -5.95
N ALA A 354 -24.22 24.75 -4.83
CA ALA A 354 -24.25 25.72 -3.75
C ALA A 354 -22.90 26.44 -3.70
N SER A 355 -22.86 27.75 -3.97
CA SER A 355 -21.60 28.50 -4.16
C SER A 355 -21.61 29.86 -3.46
N ALA A 356 -22.22 29.92 -2.28
CA ALA A 356 -22.17 31.06 -1.38
C ALA A 356 -22.12 30.57 0.07
N THR A 357 -21.48 31.35 0.95
CA THR A 357 -21.28 30.99 2.37
C THR A 357 -22.60 30.62 3.05
N GLY A 358 -22.60 29.48 3.75
CA GLY A 358 -23.76 28.99 4.50
C GLY A 358 -25.00 28.62 3.65
N SER A 359 -24.87 28.56 2.32
CA SER A 359 -25.99 28.20 1.45
C SER A 359 -26.30 26.70 1.50
N ALA A 360 -27.60 26.37 1.46
CA ALA A 360 -28.09 25.00 1.64
C ALA A 360 -29.01 24.54 0.51
N ILE A 361 -28.85 23.30 0.06
CA ILE A 361 -29.75 22.60 -0.85
C ILE A 361 -30.10 21.25 -0.22
N LEU A 362 -31.37 21.06 0.14
CA LEU A 362 -31.78 19.87 0.88
C LEU A 362 -32.07 18.64 -0.01
N GLY A 363 -32.03 18.81 -1.33
CA GLY A 363 -32.22 17.74 -2.31
C GLY A 363 -32.64 18.29 -3.67
N GLY A 364 -33.28 17.45 -4.50
CA GLY A 364 -33.79 17.87 -5.80
C GLY A 364 -32.75 17.86 -6.91
N ARG A 365 -32.99 18.64 -7.98
CA ARG A 365 -32.16 18.59 -9.20
C ARG A 365 -31.97 19.95 -9.86
N LEU A 366 -30.76 20.23 -10.35
CA LEU A 366 -30.42 21.45 -11.09
C LEU A 366 -30.67 22.74 -10.30
N HIS A 367 -30.45 22.73 -9.00
CA HIS A 367 -30.52 23.94 -8.19
C HIS A 367 -29.21 24.73 -8.24
N PHE A 368 -29.32 26.05 -8.34
CA PHE A 368 -28.22 27.01 -8.22
C PHE A 368 -28.48 27.90 -7.02
N ASN A 369 -27.65 27.78 -5.99
CA ASN A 369 -27.75 28.57 -4.77
C ASN A 369 -26.49 29.41 -4.61
N THR A 370 -26.58 30.68 -4.96
CA THR A 370 -25.48 31.66 -4.97
C THR A 370 -25.71 32.81 -4.00
N GLY A 371 -26.79 32.76 -3.20
CA GLY A 371 -27.05 33.69 -2.11
C GLY A 371 -26.40 33.25 -0.80
N GLU A 372 -25.87 34.19 -0.05
CA GLU A 372 -25.33 33.91 1.30
C GLU A 372 -26.46 33.47 2.23
N TYR A 373 -26.30 32.37 2.97
CA TYR A 373 -27.30 31.79 3.87
C TYR A 373 -28.68 31.49 3.24
N SER A 374 -28.77 31.39 1.91
CA SER A 374 -30.04 31.00 1.26
C SER A 374 -30.24 29.49 1.25
N THR A 375 -31.51 29.08 1.23
CA THR A 375 -31.92 27.67 1.28
C THR A 375 -32.87 27.32 0.16
N ILE A 376 -32.62 26.18 -0.49
CA ILE A 376 -33.53 25.52 -1.41
C ILE A 376 -33.96 24.19 -0.79
N GLY A 377 -35.27 24.03 -0.55
CA GLY A 377 -35.84 22.84 0.10
C GLY A 377 -35.86 21.58 -0.79
N GLY A 378 -35.87 21.75 -2.11
CA GLY A 378 -35.85 20.66 -3.10
C GLY A 378 -36.51 21.08 -4.40
N GLY A 379 -37.05 20.13 -5.18
CA GLY A 379 -37.71 20.41 -6.46
C GLY A 379 -36.78 20.31 -7.66
N GLN A 380 -37.00 21.15 -8.67
CA GLN A 380 -36.16 21.22 -9.87
C GLN A 380 -35.85 22.66 -10.30
N ASN A 381 -34.64 22.88 -10.81
CA ASN A 381 -34.28 24.07 -11.57
C ASN A 381 -34.58 25.39 -10.83
N HIS A 382 -34.08 25.54 -9.59
CA HIS A 382 -34.25 26.76 -8.82
C HIS A 382 -32.99 27.60 -8.83
N ASN A 383 -33.16 28.91 -8.79
CA ASN A 383 -32.06 29.87 -8.69
C ASN A 383 -32.28 30.77 -7.48
N ALA A 384 -31.48 30.61 -6.43
CA ALA A 384 -31.49 31.47 -5.25
C ALA A 384 -30.20 32.29 -5.24
N SER A 385 -30.29 33.58 -5.58
CA SER A 385 -29.11 34.47 -5.66
C SER A 385 -29.15 35.64 -4.67
N GLY A 386 -30.28 35.87 -4.00
CA GLY A 386 -30.36 36.83 -2.90
C GLY A 386 -29.89 36.23 -1.58
N GLY A 387 -29.24 37.03 -0.72
CA GLY A 387 -28.82 36.57 0.61
C GLY A 387 -30.02 36.29 1.53
N GLY A 388 -30.01 35.18 2.26
CA GLY A 388 -31.07 34.79 3.19
C GLY A 388 -32.39 34.37 2.53
N VAL A 389 -32.37 34.03 1.24
CA VAL A 389 -33.54 33.58 0.48
C VAL A 389 -34.01 32.19 0.90
N PHE A 390 -35.32 31.94 0.81
CA PHE A 390 -35.88 30.59 0.90
C PHE A 390 -36.72 30.24 -0.34
N ILE A 391 -36.42 29.09 -0.96
CA ILE A 391 -37.28 28.45 -1.97
C ILE A 391 -37.72 27.09 -1.43
N GLY A 392 -39.00 26.90 -1.12
CA GLY A 392 -39.50 25.65 -0.52
C GLY A 392 -39.47 24.44 -1.47
N GLY A 393 -39.66 24.67 -2.78
CA GLY A 393 -39.56 23.65 -3.82
C GLY A 393 -40.28 24.05 -5.11
N GLY A 394 -40.77 23.05 -5.85
CA GLY A 394 -41.46 23.25 -7.13
C GLY A 394 -40.55 23.09 -8.35
N ASP A 395 -40.80 23.85 -9.41
CA ASP A 395 -39.95 23.88 -10.61
C ASP A 395 -39.71 25.30 -11.15
N GLY A 396 -38.47 25.66 -11.46
CA GLY A 396 -38.18 26.89 -12.20
C GLY A 396 -38.25 28.20 -11.41
N ASN A 397 -38.34 28.17 -10.08
CA ASN A 397 -38.44 29.40 -9.25
C ASN A 397 -37.09 30.14 -9.14
N ASN A 398 -37.14 31.49 -9.23
CA ASN A 398 -35.99 32.38 -9.16
C ASN A 398 -36.15 33.40 -8.03
N ALA A 399 -35.26 33.39 -7.05
CA ALA A 399 -35.30 34.35 -5.95
C ALA A 399 -34.00 35.14 -5.87
N HIS A 400 -34.08 36.39 -6.33
CA HIS A 400 -32.93 37.27 -6.51
C HIS A 400 -32.75 38.32 -5.42
N SER A 401 -33.80 38.59 -4.64
CA SER A 401 -33.78 39.60 -3.59
C SER A 401 -33.48 39.03 -2.22
N ASN A 402 -32.72 39.79 -1.42
CA ASN A 402 -32.35 39.38 -0.07
C ASN A 402 -33.60 39.10 0.78
N PHE A 403 -33.54 38.07 1.62
CA PHE A 403 -34.62 37.66 2.53
C PHE A 403 -35.96 37.35 1.86
N SER A 404 -36.00 37.21 0.53
CA SER A 404 -37.23 36.88 -0.17
C SER A 404 -37.59 35.40 -0.03
N THR A 405 -38.89 35.11 -0.10
CA THR A 405 -39.43 33.76 0.08
C THR A 405 -40.28 33.36 -1.12
N ILE A 406 -40.00 32.19 -1.68
CA ILE A 406 -40.90 31.50 -2.60
C ILE A 406 -41.30 30.18 -1.94
N GLY A 407 -42.55 30.04 -1.50
CA GLY A 407 -43.03 28.81 -0.85
C GLY A 407 -42.95 27.59 -1.77
N GLY A 408 -43.13 27.79 -3.08
CA GLY A 408 -42.92 26.79 -4.12
C GLY A 408 -43.57 27.20 -5.44
N GLY A 409 -44.06 26.22 -6.21
CA GLY A 409 -44.80 26.45 -7.45
C GLY A 409 -43.94 26.40 -8.72
N TYR A 410 -44.42 27.00 -9.80
CA TYR A 410 -43.79 26.96 -11.12
C TYR A 410 -43.37 28.36 -11.57
N LYS A 411 -42.08 28.56 -11.87
CA LYS A 411 -41.56 29.81 -12.48
C LYS A 411 -41.91 31.12 -11.74
N ASN A 412 -42.03 31.08 -10.42
CA ASN A 412 -42.20 32.30 -9.65
C ASN A 412 -40.88 33.06 -9.53
N THR A 413 -40.92 34.39 -9.52
CA THR A 413 -39.73 35.24 -9.47
C THR A 413 -39.86 36.32 -8.40
N THR A 414 -38.90 36.39 -7.46
CA THR A 414 -38.74 37.54 -6.57
C THR A 414 -37.51 38.36 -6.97
N GLY A 415 -37.65 39.68 -6.97
CA GLY A 415 -36.57 40.61 -7.31
C GLY A 415 -36.26 40.76 -8.79
N MET A 416 -35.33 41.67 -9.09
CA MET A 416 -34.78 41.86 -10.44
C MET A 416 -33.32 41.39 -10.49
N LEU A 417 -32.99 40.58 -11.50
CA LEU A 417 -31.63 40.12 -11.74
C LEU A 417 -30.69 41.31 -12.01
N GLY A 418 -29.54 41.36 -11.34
CA GLY A 418 -28.46 42.30 -11.66
C GLY A 418 -28.61 43.74 -11.16
N ASN A 419 -29.60 44.01 -10.30
CA ASN A 419 -29.71 45.32 -9.64
C ASN A 419 -29.36 45.21 -8.14
N PRO A 420 -28.10 45.48 -7.73
CA PRO A 420 -27.73 45.49 -6.31
C PRO A 420 -28.43 46.59 -5.48
N ALA A 421 -29.13 47.53 -6.14
CA ALA A 421 -29.96 48.55 -5.53
C ALA A 421 -31.48 48.23 -5.57
N SER A 422 -31.89 47.10 -6.17
CA SER A 422 -33.29 46.62 -6.11
C SER A 422 -33.50 45.90 -4.79
N THR A 423 -33.92 46.68 -3.80
CA THR A 423 -34.22 46.26 -2.43
C THR A 423 -35.55 45.55 -2.31
N ALA A 424 -35.94 44.68 -3.26
CA ALA A 424 -37.06 43.74 -3.07
C ALA A 424 -36.83 42.71 -1.92
N ALA A 425 -35.99 43.11 -0.96
CA ALA A 425 -35.95 42.73 0.43
C ALA A 425 -37.31 42.25 0.93
N ALA A 426 -37.31 41.01 1.40
CA ALA A 426 -38.47 40.37 2.01
C ALA A 426 -39.72 40.26 1.11
N ALA A 427 -39.57 40.29 -0.23
CA ALA A 427 -40.65 39.93 -1.14
C ALA A 427 -41.09 38.46 -0.90
N THR A 428 -42.40 38.20 -0.91
CA THR A 428 -42.95 36.87 -0.63
C THR A 428 -43.90 36.42 -1.74
N ILE A 429 -43.65 35.25 -2.29
CA ILE A 429 -44.60 34.52 -3.13
C ILE A 429 -44.93 33.21 -2.43
N SER A 430 -46.16 33.02 -1.99
CA SER A 430 -46.53 31.79 -1.28
C SER A 430 -46.53 30.56 -2.18
N GLY A 431 -46.74 30.73 -3.50
CA GLY A 431 -46.72 29.67 -4.51
C GLY A 431 -47.34 30.13 -5.83
N GLY A 432 -47.90 29.19 -6.60
CA GLY A 432 -48.58 29.48 -7.88
C GLY A 432 -47.68 29.34 -9.10
N SER A 433 -48.08 29.93 -10.23
CA SER A 433 -47.39 29.85 -11.52
C SER A 433 -47.04 31.24 -12.04
N ASP A 434 -45.81 31.45 -12.49
CA ASP A 434 -45.38 32.66 -13.21
C ASP A 434 -45.70 33.97 -12.47
N ASN A 435 -45.69 33.96 -11.13
CA ASN A 435 -45.89 35.18 -10.35
C ASN A 435 -44.55 35.93 -10.21
N SER A 436 -44.62 37.26 -10.18
CA SER A 436 -43.48 38.16 -10.08
C SER A 436 -43.68 39.14 -8.92
N ALA A 437 -42.71 39.20 -8.01
CA ALA A 437 -42.73 40.11 -6.87
C ALA A 437 -41.39 40.89 -6.84
N THR A 438 -41.37 42.08 -7.45
CA THR A 438 -40.13 42.83 -7.73
C THR A 438 -39.97 44.11 -6.91
N GLY A 439 -40.96 44.47 -6.10
CA GLY A 439 -40.87 45.60 -5.16
C GLY A 439 -40.49 45.15 -3.74
N ASP A 440 -39.92 46.07 -2.97
CA ASP A 440 -39.61 45.94 -1.53
C ASP A 440 -40.85 45.55 -0.74
N PHE A 441 -40.74 44.53 0.12
CA PHE A 441 -41.84 44.05 0.97
C PHE A 441 -43.12 43.65 0.22
N THR A 442 -43.03 43.34 -1.08
CA THR A 442 -44.19 42.92 -1.85
C THR A 442 -44.66 41.52 -1.47
N SER A 443 -45.95 41.25 -1.66
CA SER A 443 -46.48 39.91 -1.44
C SER A 443 -47.43 39.46 -2.55
N VAL A 444 -47.31 38.19 -2.94
CA VAL A 444 -48.25 37.49 -3.80
C VAL A 444 -48.68 36.21 -3.08
N GLY A 445 -49.96 36.11 -2.75
CA GLY A 445 -50.54 34.94 -2.06
C GLY A 445 -50.59 33.68 -2.93
N GLY A 446 -50.49 33.81 -4.25
CA GLY A 446 -50.44 32.70 -5.21
C GLY A 446 -51.09 33.06 -6.54
N GLY A 447 -51.70 32.08 -7.21
CA GLY A 447 -52.36 32.30 -8.50
C GLY A 447 -51.42 32.20 -9.70
N GLY A 448 -51.79 32.81 -10.82
CA GLY A 448 -51.10 32.69 -12.10
C GLY A 448 -50.75 34.04 -12.74
N GLY A 449 -49.48 34.31 -13.03
CA GLY A 449 -49.11 35.48 -13.83
C GLY A 449 -49.30 36.83 -13.12
N ASN A 450 -49.33 36.88 -11.79
CA ASN A 450 -49.51 38.13 -11.06
C ASN A 450 -48.18 38.89 -10.94
N THR A 451 -48.19 40.22 -10.99
CA THR A 451 -47.00 41.08 -10.87
C THR A 451 -47.18 42.12 -9.76
N SER A 452 -46.44 42.01 -8.68
CA SER A 452 -46.40 42.99 -7.59
C SER A 452 -45.05 43.72 -7.59
N SER A 453 -45.04 45.00 -7.93
CA SER A 453 -43.80 45.78 -8.12
C SER A 453 -43.75 47.09 -7.32
N GLY A 454 -44.87 47.57 -6.78
CA GLY A 454 -44.89 48.73 -5.90
C GLY A 454 -44.32 48.41 -4.52
N LEU A 455 -43.66 49.38 -3.86
CA LEU A 455 -43.22 49.24 -2.45
C LEU A 455 -44.39 48.76 -1.57
N ALA A 456 -44.23 47.64 -0.86
CA ALA A 456 -45.24 47.02 -0.01
C ALA A 456 -46.58 46.70 -0.70
N ALA A 457 -46.59 46.57 -2.03
CA ALA A 457 -47.78 46.16 -2.76
C ALA A 457 -48.15 44.69 -2.47
N THR A 458 -49.45 44.39 -2.46
CA THR A 458 -49.98 43.07 -2.10
C THR A 458 -50.99 42.59 -3.13
N ILE A 459 -50.81 41.35 -3.60
CA ILE A 459 -51.80 40.64 -4.41
C ILE A 459 -52.19 39.36 -3.66
N GLY A 460 -53.45 39.26 -3.22
CA GLY A 460 -53.95 38.07 -2.51
C GLY A 460 -53.92 36.80 -3.36
N GLY A 461 -54.06 36.93 -4.69
CA GLY A 461 -53.96 35.84 -5.66
C GLY A 461 -54.64 36.22 -6.98
N GLY A 462 -55.22 35.23 -7.67
CA GLY A 462 -55.92 35.45 -8.94
C GLY A 462 -55.02 35.26 -10.16
N VAL A 463 -55.41 35.83 -11.31
CA VAL A 463 -54.73 35.62 -12.59
C VAL A 463 -54.46 36.92 -13.33
N PHE A 464 -53.20 37.21 -13.68
CA PHE A 464 -52.78 38.41 -14.41
C PHE A 464 -53.14 39.74 -13.71
N ASN A 465 -53.04 39.78 -12.38
CA ASN A 465 -53.19 41.04 -11.64
C ASN A 465 -51.84 41.77 -11.53
N THR A 466 -51.84 43.10 -11.61
CA THR A 466 -50.65 43.96 -11.53
C THR A 466 -50.81 45.02 -10.45
N ALA A 467 -49.92 45.03 -9.45
CA ALA A 467 -49.91 46.01 -8.37
C ALA A 467 -48.57 46.75 -8.35
N ASP A 468 -48.51 47.92 -9.01
CA ASP A 468 -47.31 48.75 -9.18
C ASP A 468 -47.34 50.06 -8.37
N GLY A 469 -48.50 50.43 -7.80
CA GLY A 469 -48.60 51.51 -6.81
C GLY A 469 -48.01 51.14 -5.45
N GLY A 470 -47.33 52.06 -4.76
CA GLY A 470 -46.82 51.81 -3.41
C GLY A 470 -47.95 51.58 -2.41
N ASN A 471 -47.86 50.59 -1.52
CA ASN A 471 -48.92 50.13 -0.60
C ASN A 471 -50.23 49.75 -1.30
N SER A 472 -50.21 49.48 -2.62
CA SER A 472 -51.42 49.07 -3.33
C SER A 472 -51.83 47.64 -2.98
N THR A 473 -53.12 47.35 -3.01
CA THR A 473 -53.66 46.02 -2.68
C THR A 473 -54.63 45.55 -3.75
N ILE A 474 -54.45 44.32 -4.21
CA ILE A 474 -55.43 43.59 -5.02
C ILE A 474 -55.83 42.33 -4.25
N GLY A 475 -57.09 42.22 -3.83
CA GLY A 475 -57.58 41.04 -3.10
C GLY A 475 -57.55 39.75 -3.94
N GLY A 476 -57.73 39.85 -5.25
CA GLY A 476 -57.69 38.74 -6.20
C GLY A 476 -58.31 39.10 -7.55
N GLY A 477 -58.99 38.15 -8.19
CA GLY A 477 -59.67 38.37 -9.48
C GLY A 477 -58.76 38.16 -10.69
N SER A 478 -59.11 38.73 -11.84
CA SER A 478 -58.34 38.60 -13.07
C SER A 478 -58.13 39.90 -13.81
N GLY A 479 -56.89 40.17 -14.22
CA GLY A 479 -56.57 41.33 -15.05
C GLY A 479 -56.67 42.68 -14.34
N ASN A 480 -56.67 42.73 -13.00
CA ASN A 480 -56.80 43.98 -12.25
C ASN A 480 -55.47 44.73 -12.16
N HIS A 481 -55.48 46.07 -12.20
CA HIS A 481 -54.27 46.91 -12.17
C HIS A 481 -54.35 48.02 -11.11
N ALA A 482 -53.56 47.92 -10.05
CA ALA A 482 -53.48 48.90 -8.95
C ALA A 482 -52.26 49.82 -9.10
N GLN A 483 -52.45 51.02 -9.66
CA GLN A 483 -51.38 51.99 -9.97
C GLN A 483 -51.24 53.09 -8.92
N GLY A 484 -52.34 53.47 -8.26
CA GLY A 484 -52.33 54.53 -7.26
C GLY A 484 -51.63 54.10 -5.97
N THR A 485 -50.86 54.99 -5.35
CA THR A 485 -50.33 54.78 -4.01
C THR A 485 -51.49 54.57 -3.03
N SER A 486 -51.39 53.54 -2.18
CA SER A 486 -52.41 53.10 -1.22
C SER A 486 -53.77 52.77 -1.86
N SER A 487 -53.80 52.46 -3.16
CA SER A 487 -55.04 52.06 -3.83
C SER A 487 -55.43 50.61 -3.53
N THR A 488 -56.73 50.34 -3.41
CA THR A 488 -57.26 49.01 -3.09
C THR A 488 -58.26 48.56 -4.15
N LEU A 489 -58.04 47.38 -4.70
CA LEU A 489 -58.98 46.64 -5.54
C LEU A 489 -59.41 45.38 -4.79
N SER A 490 -60.70 45.24 -4.53
CA SER A 490 -61.23 44.08 -3.79
C SER A 490 -61.12 42.77 -4.61
N GLY A 491 -61.17 42.89 -5.94
CA GLY A 491 -61.07 41.79 -6.90
C GLY A 491 -61.71 42.16 -8.23
N GLY A 492 -62.40 41.20 -8.86
CA GLY A 492 -63.15 41.42 -10.10
C GLY A 492 -62.37 41.11 -11.38
N LEU A 493 -62.83 41.66 -12.51
CA LEU A 493 -62.26 41.45 -13.85
C LEU A 493 -61.90 42.79 -14.47
N LEU A 494 -60.62 42.97 -14.85
CA LEU A 494 -60.13 44.13 -15.60
C LEU A 494 -60.39 45.49 -14.92
N ASN A 495 -60.37 45.53 -13.60
CA ASN A 495 -60.50 46.78 -12.85
C ASN A 495 -59.16 47.54 -12.80
N SER A 496 -59.21 48.87 -12.74
CA SER A 496 -58.02 49.72 -12.66
C SER A 496 -58.20 50.84 -11.63
N SER A 497 -57.21 51.05 -10.75
CA SER A 497 -57.18 52.15 -9.78
C SER A 497 -55.93 53.01 -9.96
N MET A 498 -56.11 54.22 -10.48
CA MET A 498 -55.01 55.17 -10.72
C MET A 498 -54.90 56.27 -9.65
N GLY A 499 -55.94 56.49 -8.85
CA GLY A 499 -55.96 57.54 -7.83
C GLY A 499 -55.24 57.13 -6.54
N GLU A 500 -54.59 58.10 -5.89
CA GLU A 500 -54.06 57.92 -4.53
C GLU A 500 -55.21 57.63 -3.56
N ASN A 501 -55.05 56.63 -2.69
CA ASN A 501 -56.07 56.16 -1.74
C ASN A 501 -57.40 55.71 -2.40
N ALA A 502 -57.41 55.43 -3.70
CA ALA A 502 -58.62 55.00 -4.40
C ALA A 502 -59.03 53.59 -3.99
N SER A 503 -60.34 53.35 -3.84
CA SER A 503 -60.90 52.01 -3.58
C SER A 503 -61.89 51.63 -4.68
N VAL A 504 -61.68 50.46 -5.28
CA VAL A 504 -62.55 49.87 -6.31
C VAL A 504 -63.03 48.51 -5.82
N GLY A 505 -64.35 48.34 -5.75
CA GLY A 505 -65.04 47.15 -5.26
C GLY A 505 -65.31 46.13 -6.35
#